data_AF-A0A1I5B9S2-F1
#
_entry.id   AF-A0A1I5B9S2-F1
#
_cell.length_a   1.000
_cell.length_b   1.000
_cell.length_c   1.000
_cell.angle_alpha   90.00
_cell.angle_beta   90.00
_cell.angle_gamma   90.00
#
_symmetry.space_group_name_H-M   'P 1'
#
loop_
_entity.id
_entity.type
_entity.pdbx_description
1 polymer ?
#
loop_
_entity_poly.entity_id
_entity_poly.type
_entity_poly.pdbx_seq_one_letter_code
_entity_poly.pdbx_strand_id
1 'polypeptide(L)'
;MKEASILGYANETQNLYDEITQPILIISLDDDFMATPKSVDLFAELVLKNAKKKRLNIIPKEYGLDKIGHLDFFREKNKEQLWQIPLEFLEE
;
A
#
# COMPACT_ATOMS: atom_id res chain seq x y z
N MET A 1 -5.88 -16.44 -41.47
CA MET A 1 -5.47 -15.47 -40.45
C MET A 1 -6.43 -15.61 -39.28
N LYS A 2 -5.94 -15.97 -38.09
CA LYS A 2 -6.78 -16.01 -36.88
C LYS A 2 -6.82 -14.59 -36.32
N GLU A 3 -7.99 -13.97 -36.34
CA GLU A 3 -8.23 -12.72 -35.64
C GLU A 3 -8.07 -12.98 -34.14
N ALA A 4 -6.93 -12.61 -33.59
CA ALA A 4 -6.74 -12.60 -32.15
C ALA A 4 -7.60 -11.45 -31.61
N SER A 5 -8.71 -11.80 -30.94
CA SER A 5 -9.43 -10.93 -30.03
C SER A 5 -8.44 -10.19 -29.11
N ILE A 6 -8.80 -9.03 -28.57
CA ILE A 6 -7.99 -8.31 -27.55
C ILE A 6 -7.60 -9.24 -26.39
N LEU A 7 -8.44 -10.26 -26.11
CA LEU A 7 -8.21 -11.34 -25.14
C LEU A 7 -7.07 -12.30 -25.52
N GLY A 8 -6.74 -12.43 -26.81
CA GLY A 8 -5.60 -13.22 -27.31
C GLY A 8 -4.26 -12.49 -27.21
N TYR A 9 -4.26 -11.18 -26.99
CA TYR A 9 -3.08 -10.39 -26.62
C TYR A 9 -2.88 -10.30 -25.11
N ALA A 10 -3.89 -10.67 -24.32
CA ALA A 10 -3.73 -10.93 -22.90
C ALA A 10 -2.99 -12.27 -22.69
N ASN A 11 -1.83 -12.45 -23.33
CA ASN A 11 -0.79 -13.23 -22.70
C ASN A 11 -0.62 -12.66 -21.30
N GLU A 12 -0.65 -13.54 -20.31
CA GLU A 12 -0.45 -13.31 -18.87
C GLU A 12 0.17 -11.94 -18.64
N THR A 13 -0.56 -11.02 -18.00
CA THR A 13 -0.02 -9.73 -17.58
C THR A 13 1.23 -10.01 -16.75
N GLN A 14 2.40 -9.98 -17.41
CA GLN A 14 3.68 -10.16 -16.75
C GLN A 14 3.84 -8.94 -15.87
N ASN A 15 3.56 -9.13 -14.59
CA ASN A 15 3.85 -8.12 -13.59
C ASN A 15 5.32 -8.28 -13.18
N LEU A 16 5.92 -7.16 -12.78
CA LEU A 16 7.32 -7.12 -12.34
C LEU A 16 7.43 -7.08 -10.81
N TYR A 17 6.40 -7.51 -10.07
CA TYR A 17 6.37 -7.41 -8.61
C TYR A 17 7.45 -8.26 -7.95
N ASP A 18 7.80 -9.40 -8.54
CA ASP A 18 8.89 -10.25 -8.06
C ASP A 18 10.28 -9.61 -8.24
N GLU A 19 10.44 -8.62 -9.12
CA GLU A 19 11.70 -7.88 -9.29
C GLU A 19 11.93 -6.83 -8.20
N ILE A 20 10.88 -6.49 -7.46
CA ILE A 20 10.94 -5.51 -6.38
C ILE A 20 11.61 -6.15 -5.16
N THR A 21 12.83 -5.70 -4.86
CA THR A 21 13.67 -6.22 -3.76
C THR A 21 14.02 -5.15 -2.73
N GLN A 22 13.72 -3.89 -3.03
CA GLN A 22 13.99 -2.74 -2.17
C GLN A 22 13.17 -2.80 -0.87
N PRO A 23 13.61 -2.11 0.20
CA PRO A 23 12.78 -1.87 1.36
C PRO A 23 11.48 -1.14 0.98
N ILE A 24 10.35 -1.59 1.53
CA ILE A 24 9.05 -0.96 1.32
C ILE A 24 8.34 -0.81 2.66
N LEU A 25 7.93 0.42 2.98
CA LEU A 25 6.94 0.70 4.00
C LEU A 25 5.54 0.59 3.41
N ILE A 26 4.71 -0.28 3.99
CA ILE A 26 3.33 -0.50 3.58
C ILE A 26 2.44 -0.08 4.75
N ILE A 27 1.58 0.91 4.52
CA ILE A 27 0.69 1.47 5.54
C ILE A 27 -0.76 1.14 5.17
N SER A 28 -1.53 0.66 6.14
CA SER A 28 -2.99 0.59 6.08
C SER A 28 -3.64 1.43 7.17
N LEU A 29 -4.91 1.82 6.97
CA LEU A 29 -5.69 2.62 7.90
C LEU A 29 -6.93 1.84 8.32
N ASP A 30 -7.22 1.78 9.62
CA ASP A 30 -8.35 0.99 10.14
C ASP A 30 -9.72 1.52 9.67
N ASP A 31 -9.81 2.81 9.35
CA ASP A 31 -11.02 3.48 8.87
C ASP A 31 -11.06 3.68 7.35
N ASP A 32 -10.16 3.03 6.60
CA ASP A 32 -10.18 2.97 5.13
C ASP A 32 -10.97 1.76 4.64
N PHE A 33 -12.18 2.01 4.13
CA PHE A 33 -13.05 0.98 3.57
C PHE A 33 -12.69 0.56 2.14
N MET A 34 -11.84 1.33 1.44
CA MET A 34 -11.41 1.06 0.06
C MET A 34 -10.17 0.18 0.05
N ALA A 35 -9.19 0.47 0.91
CA ALA A 35 -7.96 -0.31 1.09
C ALA A 35 -7.86 -0.86 2.51
N THR A 36 -8.75 -1.80 2.83
CA THR A 36 -8.84 -2.38 4.19
C THR A 36 -7.50 -2.99 4.64
N PRO A 37 -7.18 -3.00 5.95
CA PRO A 37 -5.94 -3.57 6.46
C PRO A 37 -5.68 -5.00 5.96
N LYS A 38 -6.72 -5.83 5.95
CA LYS A 38 -6.67 -7.21 5.44
C LYS A 38 -6.34 -7.28 3.95
N SER A 39 -6.94 -6.42 3.12
CA SER A 39 -6.64 -6.38 1.69
C SER A 39 -5.20 -5.96 1.42
N VAL A 40 -4.72 -4.96 2.16
CA VAL A 40 -3.33 -4.51 2.06
C VAL A 40 -2.38 -5.60 2.59
N ASP A 41 -2.78 -6.42 3.57
CA ASP A 41 -1.94 -7.50 4.13
C ASP A 41 -1.73 -8.57 3.06
N LEU A 42 -2.83 -8.99 2.43
CA LEU A 42 -2.79 -9.92 1.30
C LEU A 42 -1.96 -9.38 0.12
N PHE A 43 -2.04 -8.08 -0.18
CA PHE A 43 -1.19 -7.48 -1.20
C PHE A 43 0.30 -7.57 -0.82
N ALA A 44 0.65 -7.20 0.40
CA ALA A 44 2.03 -7.27 0.89
C ALA A 44 2.59 -8.71 0.89
N GLU A 45 1.76 -9.70 1.23
CA GLU A 45 2.14 -11.10 1.31
C GLU A 45 2.21 -11.77 -0.07
N LEU A 46 1.16 -11.63 -0.87
CA LEU A 46 0.98 -12.40 -2.10
C LEU A 46 1.62 -11.75 -3.32
N VAL A 47 1.80 -10.43 -3.31
CA VAL A 47 2.27 -9.67 -4.48
C VAL A 47 3.73 -9.25 -4.30
N LEU A 48 4.08 -8.61 -3.19
CA LEU A 48 5.43 -8.08 -2.94
C LEU A 48 6.35 -9.12 -2.29
N LYS A 49 6.47 -10.32 -2.88
CA LYS A 49 7.12 -11.48 -2.24
C LYS A 49 8.59 -11.24 -1.89
N ASN A 50 9.35 -10.64 -2.81
CA ASN A 50 10.80 -10.48 -2.70
C ASN A 50 11.23 -9.17 -2.03
N ALA A 51 10.29 -8.26 -1.75
CA ALA A 51 10.58 -6.97 -1.12
C ALA A 51 10.84 -7.12 0.39
N LYS A 52 11.76 -6.32 0.94
CA LYS A 52 11.95 -6.19 2.40
C LYS A 52 10.85 -5.29 2.97
N LYS A 53 9.77 -5.89 3.43
CA LYS A 53 8.54 -5.17 3.84
C LYS A 53 8.60 -4.74 5.31
N LYS A 54 8.29 -3.46 5.57
CA LYS A 54 7.89 -2.93 6.88
C LYS A 54 6.39 -2.67 6.83
N ARG A 55 5.61 -3.35 7.67
CA ARG A 55 4.15 -3.27 7.66
C ARG A 55 3.66 -2.48 8.87
N LEU A 56 2.79 -1.50 8.63
CA LEU A 56 2.16 -0.71 9.67
C LEU A 56 0.66 -0.59 9.41
N ASN A 57 -0.17 -0.91 10.41
CA ASN A 57 -1.57 -0.53 10.42
C ASN A 57 -1.77 0.63 11.38
N ILE A 58 -2.40 1.71 10.92
CA ILE A 58 -2.69 2.89 11.72
C ILE A 58 -4.14 2.85 12.17
N ILE A 59 -4.33 2.94 13.48
CA ILE A 59 -5.63 3.14 14.09
C ILE A 59 -5.73 4.64 14.43
N PRO A 60 -6.64 5.42 13.81
CA PRO A 60 -6.67 6.88 13.97
C PRO A 60 -6.61 7.35 15.43
N LYS A 61 -7.33 6.65 16.32
CA LYS A 61 -7.40 6.97 17.75
C LYS A 61 -6.06 6.89 18.48
N GLU A 62 -5.14 6.02 18.05
CA GLU A 62 -3.80 5.91 18.63
C GLU A 62 -2.94 7.13 18.33
N TYR A 63 -3.30 7.90 17.29
CA TYR A 63 -2.64 9.13 16.87
C TYR A 63 -3.43 10.38 17.30
N GLY A 64 -4.46 10.23 18.14
CA GLY A 64 -5.33 11.34 18.56
C GLY A 64 -6.22 11.88 17.43
N LEU A 65 -6.47 11.09 16.38
CA LEU A 65 -7.30 11.46 15.24
C LEU A 65 -8.64 10.74 15.29
N ASP A 66 -9.72 11.46 14.99
CA ASP A 66 -11.06 10.85 14.90
C ASP A 66 -11.25 10.01 13.63
N LYS A 67 -10.70 10.50 12.51
CA LYS A 67 -10.83 9.89 11.19
C LYS A 67 -9.70 10.32 10.26
N ILE A 68 -9.17 9.38 9.49
CA ILE A 68 -8.27 9.60 8.35
C ILE A 68 -9.01 9.17 7.08
N GLY A 69 -9.42 7.90 6.98
CA GLY A 69 -10.01 7.32 5.78
C GLY A 69 -9.05 7.33 4.58
N HIS A 70 -9.56 6.96 3.41
CA HIS A 70 -8.73 6.64 2.24
C HIS A 70 -7.84 7.79 1.73
N LEU A 71 -8.25 9.05 1.92
CA LEU A 71 -7.63 10.21 1.23
C LEU A 71 -6.88 11.18 2.15
N ASP A 72 -7.01 11.05 3.48
CA ASP A 72 -6.56 12.12 4.37
C ASP A 72 -5.16 11.88 4.96
N PHE A 73 -4.47 10.78 4.66
CA PHE A 73 -3.13 10.51 5.21
C PHE A 73 -2.18 11.71 4.99
N PHE A 74 -2.11 12.20 3.74
CA PHE A 74 -1.28 13.34 3.35
C PHE A 74 -2.03 14.69 3.37
N ARG A 75 -3.11 14.83 4.15
CA ARG A 75 -3.72 16.15 4.37
C ARG A 75 -2.94 16.92 5.44
N GLU A 76 -2.87 18.23 5.26
CA GLU A 76 -2.16 19.14 6.15
C GLU A 76 -2.61 19.02 7.62
N LYS A 77 -3.92 18.81 7.87
CA LYS A 77 -4.47 18.58 9.22
C LYS A 77 -3.87 17.38 9.96
N ASN A 78 -3.27 16.42 9.24
CA ASN A 78 -2.68 15.20 9.78
C ASN A 78 -1.14 15.21 9.70
N LYS A 79 -0.54 16.34 9.28
CA LYS A 79 0.90 16.45 9.02
C LYS A 79 1.74 16.11 10.25
N GLU A 80 1.42 16.70 11.39
CA GLU A 80 2.19 16.55 12.63
C GLU A 80 2.15 15.12 13.16
N GLN A 81 1.02 14.43 12.98
CA GLN A 81 0.80 13.08 13.52
C GLN A 81 1.31 11.98 12.59
N LEU A 82 1.16 12.15 11.27
CA LEU A 82 1.32 11.04 10.31
C LEU A 82 2.54 11.16 9.39
N TRP A 83 2.96 12.37 9.01
CA TRP A 83 3.96 12.50 7.93
C TRP A 83 5.37 12.14 8.38
N GLN A 84 5.63 12.16 9.69
CA GLN A 84 6.91 11.71 10.22
C GLN A 84 7.14 10.21 9.99
N ILE A 85 6.08 9.41 9.90
CA ILE A 85 6.16 7.95 9.71
C ILE A 85 6.92 7.57 8.42
N PRO A 86 6.52 8.04 7.22
CA PRO A 86 7.30 7.76 6.02
C PRO A 86 8.66 8.46 5.99
N LEU A 87 8.82 9.62 6.65
CA LEU A 87 10.11 10.32 6.71
C LEU A 87 11.14 9.51 7.49
N GLU A 88 10.79 9.00 8.67
CA GLU A 88 11.65 8.12 9.47
C GLU A 88 12.08 6.89 8.69
N PHE A 89 11.17 6.28 7.93
CA PHE A 89 11.50 5.14 7.07
C PHE A 89 12.46 5.48 5.93
N LEU A 90 12.39 6.69 5.37
CA LEU A 90 13.31 7.12 4.31
C LEU A 90 14.71 7.49 4.84
N GLU A 91 14.81 7.78 6.13
CA GLU A 91 16.07 8.12 6.81
C GLU A 91 16.78 6.89 7.41
N GLU A 92 16.12 5.72 7.46
CA GLU A 92 16.67 4.40 7.85
C GLU A 92 17.61 3.79 6.81
#